data_AF-A0A956HZH6-F1
#
_entry.id   AF-A0A956HZH6-F1
#
_cell.length_a   1.000
_cell.length_b   1.000
_cell.length_c   1.000
_cell.angle_alpha   90.00
_cell.angle_beta   90.00
_cell.angle_gamma   90.00
#
_symmetry.space_group_name_H-M   'P 1'
#
loop_
_entity.id
_entity.type
_entity.pdbx_description
1 polymer ?
#
loop_
_entity_poly.entity_id
_entity_poly.type
_entity_poly.pdbx_seq_one_letter_code
_entity_poly.pdbx_strand_id
1 'polypeptide(L)'
;HAEGGTGQEPGSTDPLRDRVEGAIKSEHGLRAGLRALPTPTRISLLVGAGLVLGFGAGAVHMRPDIGAYPGTRFALELLSLAGLVVAATAMHLRPLHRPAPSRVSVALLVGAAALLLAGVVIMAPVTATHPASFLAPGESFFRRALSCFGFGSVVALVPMALLFFVARQRPDVRHGLTAAVFGAAIANFALEWHCPVVATGHLLAGHASILLALAAVLTFATAARGRHHAPTTRT
;
A
#
# COMPACT_ATOMS: atom_id res chain seq x y z
N HIS A 1 54.60 -25.96 14.21
CA HIS A 1 53.43 -25.38 13.52
C HIS A 1 52.37 -26.46 13.44
N ALA A 2 51.43 -26.44 14.38
CA ALA A 2 50.38 -27.44 14.45
C ALA A 2 49.17 -26.96 13.63
N GLU A 3 48.89 -27.69 12.55
CA GLU A 3 47.66 -27.60 11.78
C GLU A 3 46.51 -28.13 12.63
N GLY A 4 45.86 -27.23 13.37
CA GLY A 4 44.62 -27.52 14.11
C GLY A 4 43.47 -27.69 13.14
N GLY A 5 43.37 -28.87 12.53
CA GLY A 5 42.21 -29.29 11.74
C GLY A 5 40.97 -29.22 12.63
N THR A 6 40.10 -28.27 12.37
CA THR A 6 38.75 -28.26 12.94
C THR A 6 38.02 -29.46 12.37
N GLY A 7 38.11 -30.59 13.07
CA GLY A 7 37.36 -31.80 12.80
C GLY A 7 35.87 -31.48 12.89
N GLN A 8 35.32 -31.00 11.79
CA GLN A 8 33.89 -30.82 11.62
C GLN A 8 33.32 -32.22 11.52
N GLU A 9 32.75 -32.71 12.62
CA GLU A 9 32.14 -34.04 12.67
C GLU A 9 31.20 -34.22 11.48
N PRO A 10 31.44 -35.22 10.60
CA PRO A 10 30.54 -35.54 9.50
C PRO A 10 29.23 -36.08 10.09
N GLY A 11 28.31 -35.16 10.41
CA GLY A 11 27.05 -35.47 11.08
C GLY A 11 26.47 -34.35 11.93
N SER A 12 27.25 -33.33 12.31
CA SER A 12 26.69 -32.15 13.00
C SER A 12 25.98 -31.25 11.98
N THR A 13 24.67 -31.42 11.82
CA THR A 13 23.86 -30.47 11.06
C THR A 13 23.88 -29.13 11.79
N ASP A 14 24.24 -28.06 11.07
CA ASP A 14 24.17 -26.71 11.59
C ASP A 14 22.72 -26.45 12.07
N PRO A 15 22.49 -26.19 13.37
CA PRO A 15 21.13 -26.00 13.90
C PRO A 15 20.39 -24.85 13.21
N LEU A 16 21.11 -23.89 12.60
CA LEU A 16 20.52 -22.85 11.78
C LEU A 16 19.99 -23.39 10.45
N ARG A 17 20.73 -24.30 9.80
CA ARG A 17 20.30 -24.98 8.58
C ARG A 17 19.04 -25.81 8.82
N ASP A 18 19.02 -26.62 9.88
CA ASP A 18 17.85 -27.47 10.21
C ASP A 18 16.61 -26.62 10.49
N ARG A 19 16.79 -25.47 11.15
CA ARG A 19 15.70 -24.51 11.39
C ARG A 19 15.17 -23.90 10.09
N VAL A 20 16.06 -23.55 9.15
CA VAL A 20 15.67 -23.02 7.84
C VAL A 20 14.97 -24.09 7.00
N GLU A 21 15.51 -25.31 6.94
CA GLU A 21 14.90 -26.42 6.21
C GLU A 21 13.54 -26.79 6.80
N GLY A 22 13.41 -26.86 8.13
CA GLY A 22 12.14 -27.08 8.82
C GLY A 22 11.12 -25.98 8.51
N ALA A 23 11.54 -24.71 8.51
CA ALA A 23 10.68 -23.59 8.14
C ALA A 23 10.20 -23.70 6.68
N ILE A 24 11.09 -23.99 5.74
CA ILE A 24 10.76 -24.18 4.32
C ILE A 24 9.78 -25.34 4.14
N LYS A 25 10.06 -26.49 4.78
CA LYS A 25 9.18 -27.67 4.71
C LYS A 25 7.80 -27.42 5.31
N SER A 26 7.69 -26.51 6.29
CA SER A 26 6.39 -26.15 6.88
C SER A 26 5.57 -25.16 6.04
N GLU A 27 6.17 -24.49 5.04
CA GLU A 27 5.47 -23.55 4.18
C GLU A 27 4.69 -24.29 3.07
N HIS A 28 3.37 -24.35 3.22
CA HIS A 28 2.45 -24.94 2.24
C HIS A 28 1.30 -23.99 1.88
N GLY A 29 0.63 -24.26 0.75
CA GLY A 29 -0.59 -23.56 0.32
C GLY A 29 -0.37 -22.36 -0.61
N LEU A 30 -1.47 -21.68 -0.95
CA LEU A 30 -1.51 -20.59 -1.94
C LEU A 30 -0.51 -19.46 -1.64
N ARG A 31 -0.40 -19.08 -0.37
CA ARG A 31 0.53 -18.02 0.06
C ARG A 31 1.99 -18.42 -0.16
N ALA A 32 2.36 -19.67 0.12
CA ALA A 32 3.72 -20.16 -0.13
C ALA A 32 4.03 -20.12 -1.64
N GLY A 33 3.08 -20.55 -2.48
CA GLY A 33 3.20 -20.47 -3.93
C GLY A 33 3.41 -19.05 -4.44
N LEU A 34 2.59 -18.09 -3.98
CA LEU A 34 2.71 -16.67 -4.37
C LEU A 34 4.03 -16.02 -3.91
N ARG A 35 4.58 -16.43 -2.75
CA ARG A 35 5.87 -15.95 -2.24
C ARG A 35 7.06 -16.50 -3.00
N ALA A 36 6.93 -17.74 -3.49
CA ALA A 36 7.96 -18.43 -4.27
C ALA A 36 8.13 -17.82 -5.67
N LEU A 37 7.13 -17.09 -6.18
CA LEU A 37 7.19 -16.43 -7.48
C LEU A 37 8.43 -15.52 -7.62
N PRO A 38 9.02 -15.44 -8.83
CA PRO A 38 10.04 -14.45 -9.15
C PRO A 38 9.55 -13.03 -8.83
N THR A 39 10.47 -12.16 -8.39
CA THR A 39 10.17 -10.74 -8.15
C THR A 39 9.49 -10.03 -9.33
N PRO A 40 9.92 -10.20 -10.61
CA PRO A 40 9.22 -9.56 -11.72
C PRO A 40 7.76 -10.02 -11.82
N THR A 41 7.47 -11.31 -11.65
CA THR A 41 6.10 -11.84 -11.65
C THR A 41 5.25 -11.23 -10.53
N ARG A 42 5.82 -11.08 -9.32
CA ARG A 42 5.11 -10.44 -8.20
C ARG A 42 4.82 -8.97 -8.47
N ILE A 43 5.76 -8.25 -9.07
CA ILE A 43 5.55 -6.86 -9.50
C ILE A 43 4.43 -6.80 -10.55
N SER A 44 4.48 -7.65 -11.59
CA SER A 44 3.44 -7.67 -12.63
C SER A 44 2.06 -8.00 -12.07
N LEU A 45 1.96 -8.91 -11.10
CA LEU A 45 0.71 -9.21 -10.41
C LEU A 45 0.15 -8.00 -9.66
N LEU A 46 1.00 -7.27 -8.93
CA LEU A 46 0.59 -6.08 -8.17
C LEU A 46 0.21 -4.91 -9.06
N VAL A 47 1.03 -4.64 -10.08
CA VAL A 47 0.77 -3.59 -11.06
C VAL A 47 -0.50 -3.95 -11.84
N GLY A 48 -0.62 -5.18 -12.34
CA GLY A 48 -1.82 -5.65 -13.04
C GLY A 48 -3.08 -5.52 -12.19
N ALA A 49 -3.04 -5.96 -10.93
CA ALA A 49 -4.17 -5.79 -10.01
C ALA A 49 -4.52 -4.32 -9.78
N GLY A 50 -3.52 -3.45 -9.58
CA GLY A 50 -3.71 -2.01 -9.44
C GLY A 50 -4.33 -1.36 -10.67
N LEU A 51 -3.85 -1.72 -11.87
CA LEU A 51 -4.39 -1.21 -13.14
C LEU A 51 -5.81 -1.70 -13.38
N VAL A 52 -6.09 -2.99 -13.16
CA VAL A 52 -7.44 -3.56 -13.31
C VAL A 52 -8.43 -2.88 -12.37
N LEU A 53 -8.07 -2.66 -11.11
CA LEU A 53 -8.95 -1.99 -10.16
C LEU A 53 -9.08 -0.49 -10.46
N GLY A 54 -7.99 0.17 -10.79
CA GLY A 54 -7.95 1.59 -11.10
C GLY A 54 -8.74 1.95 -12.36
N PHE A 55 -8.39 1.33 -13.48
CA PHE A 55 -9.07 1.56 -14.75
C PHE A 55 -10.43 0.88 -14.82
N GLY A 56 -10.61 -0.28 -14.18
CA GLY A 56 -11.91 -0.96 -14.13
C GLY A 56 -12.95 -0.12 -13.40
N ALA A 57 -12.58 0.53 -12.30
CA ALA A 57 -13.44 1.50 -11.63
C ALA A 57 -13.84 2.66 -12.55
N GLY A 58 -12.86 3.22 -13.27
CA GLY A 58 -13.09 4.30 -14.23
C GLY A 58 -13.95 3.88 -15.43
N ALA A 59 -13.79 2.66 -15.94
CA ALA A 59 -14.53 2.16 -17.10
C ALA A 59 -16.03 1.95 -16.79
N VAL A 60 -16.37 1.55 -15.56
CA VAL A 60 -17.77 1.33 -15.16
C VAL A 60 -18.44 2.66 -14.79
N HIS A 61 -17.69 3.59 -14.19
CA HIS A 61 -18.24 4.83 -13.66
C HIS A 61 -17.33 6.02 -13.92
N MET A 62 -17.10 6.31 -15.19
CA MET A 62 -16.26 7.42 -15.64
C MET A 62 -16.86 8.75 -15.18
N ARG A 63 -16.04 9.61 -14.59
CA ARG A 63 -16.47 10.94 -14.15
C ARG A 63 -17.01 11.75 -15.34
N PRO A 64 -18.16 12.43 -15.19
CA PRO A 64 -18.82 13.12 -16.31
C PRO A 64 -18.07 14.36 -16.78
N ASP A 65 -17.18 14.93 -15.97
CA ASP A 65 -16.45 16.17 -16.23
C ASP A 65 -15.02 15.94 -16.75
N ILE A 66 -14.65 14.71 -17.09
CA ILE A 66 -13.28 14.35 -17.52
C ILE A 66 -12.81 15.19 -18.73
N GLY A 67 -13.71 15.53 -19.66
CA GLY A 67 -13.38 16.37 -20.81
C GLY A 67 -13.11 17.83 -20.48
N ALA A 68 -13.56 18.30 -19.31
CA ALA A 68 -13.28 19.64 -18.80
C ALA A 68 -12.03 19.69 -17.90
N TYR A 69 -11.46 18.54 -17.54
CA TYR A 69 -10.28 18.46 -16.69
C TYR A 69 -9.00 18.74 -17.51
N PRO A 70 -8.14 19.71 -17.15
CA PRO A 70 -6.86 19.97 -17.78
C PRO A 70 -6.00 18.71 -17.79
N GLY A 71 -5.74 18.21 -19.00
CA GLY A 71 -5.02 16.96 -19.18
C GLY A 71 -3.64 16.95 -18.54
N THR A 72 -2.95 18.10 -18.44
CA THR A 72 -1.65 18.21 -17.78
C THR A 72 -1.75 17.96 -16.28
N ARG A 73 -2.74 18.54 -15.60
CA ARG A 73 -2.97 18.31 -14.17
C ARG A 73 -3.35 16.86 -13.91
N PHE A 74 -4.29 16.33 -14.69
CA PHE A 74 -4.72 14.94 -14.56
C PHE A 74 -3.54 13.98 -14.74
N ALA A 75 -2.73 14.18 -15.78
CA ALA A 75 -1.54 13.38 -16.02
C ALA A 75 -0.54 13.46 -14.85
N LEU A 76 -0.31 14.65 -14.28
CA LEU A 76 0.58 14.81 -13.12
C LEU A 76 0.05 14.09 -11.87
N GLU A 77 -1.26 14.14 -11.63
CA GLU A 77 -1.90 13.42 -10.52
C GLU A 77 -1.75 11.91 -10.69
N LEU A 78 -2.06 11.38 -11.90
CA LEU A 78 -1.89 9.96 -12.21
C LEU A 78 -0.43 9.49 -12.11
N LEU A 79 0.51 10.28 -12.66
CA LEU A 79 1.94 9.96 -12.61
C LEU A 79 2.47 10.00 -11.17
N SER A 80 2.00 10.93 -10.35
CA SER A 80 2.39 11.02 -8.94
C SER A 80 1.88 9.83 -8.14
N LEU A 81 0.63 9.43 -8.35
CA LEU A 81 0.06 8.22 -7.73
C LEU A 81 0.78 6.95 -8.21
N ALA A 82 1.09 6.84 -9.50
CA ALA A 82 1.88 5.74 -10.04
C ALA A 82 3.30 5.70 -9.41
N GLY A 83 3.93 6.86 -9.24
CA GLY A 83 5.21 6.98 -8.54
C GLY A 83 5.16 6.46 -7.10
N LEU A 84 4.09 6.79 -6.35
CA LEU A 84 3.88 6.25 -5.00
C LEU A 84 3.68 4.73 -5.01
N VAL A 85 2.91 4.20 -5.96
CA VAL A 85 2.70 2.75 -6.11
C VAL A 85 4.03 2.03 -6.38
N VAL A 86 4.85 2.56 -7.29
CA VAL A 86 6.17 2.01 -7.61
C VAL A 86 7.10 2.09 -6.40
N ALA A 87 7.19 3.24 -5.73
CA ALA A 87 8.04 3.43 -4.56
C ALA A 87 7.63 2.49 -3.41
N ALA A 88 6.35 2.41 -3.10
CA ALA A 88 5.82 1.51 -2.07
C ALA A 88 6.07 0.04 -2.42
N THR A 89 5.85 -0.36 -3.67
CA THR A 89 6.12 -1.73 -4.15
C THR A 89 7.61 -2.08 -4.05
N ALA A 90 8.49 -1.18 -4.49
CA ALA A 90 9.94 -1.38 -4.44
C ALA A 90 10.44 -1.50 -2.99
N MET A 91 9.90 -0.70 -2.07
CA MET A 91 10.22 -0.80 -0.65
C MET A 91 9.69 -2.09 -0.02
N HIS A 92 8.47 -2.50 -0.38
CA HIS A 92 7.80 -3.66 0.22
C HIS A 92 8.30 -5.00 -0.32
N LEU A 93 8.64 -5.08 -1.61
CA LEU A 93 9.18 -6.27 -2.27
C LEU A 93 10.72 -6.33 -2.25
N ARG A 94 11.36 -5.49 -1.43
CA ARG A 94 12.81 -5.43 -1.31
C ARG A 94 13.40 -6.82 -1.02
N PRO A 95 14.48 -7.23 -1.74
CA PRO A 95 15.09 -8.54 -1.54
C PRO A 95 15.54 -8.79 -0.09
N LEU A 96 15.39 -10.02 0.39
CA LEU A 96 15.70 -10.42 1.77
C LEU A 96 17.17 -10.21 2.17
N HIS A 97 18.09 -10.26 1.20
CA HIS A 97 19.52 -10.02 1.45
C HIS A 97 19.85 -8.53 1.64
N ARG A 98 18.91 -7.61 1.38
CA ARG A 98 19.12 -6.18 1.62
C ARG A 98 18.55 -5.79 2.99
N PRO A 99 19.15 -4.80 3.67
CA PRO A 99 18.62 -4.31 4.94
C PRO A 99 17.18 -3.80 4.77
N ALA A 100 16.37 -3.99 5.81
CA ALA A 100 15.02 -3.45 5.89
C ALA A 100 15.01 -1.94 5.64
N PRO A 101 13.91 -1.36 5.10
CA PRO A 101 13.82 0.08 4.89
C PRO A 101 14.00 0.84 6.21
N SER A 102 14.79 1.91 6.17
CA SER A 102 15.04 2.76 7.33
C SER A 102 13.75 3.49 7.73
N ARG A 103 13.61 3.85 9.01
CA ARG A 103 12.45 4.64 9.49
C ARG A 103 12.30 5.94 8.71
N VAL A 104 13.41 6.58 8.39
CA VAL A 104 13.44 7.81 7.58
C VAL A 104 12.88 7.56 6.18
N SER A 105 13.29 6.49 5.49
CA SER A 105 12.75 6.20 4.14
C SER A 105 11.24 5.95 4.14
N VAL A 106 10.71 5.27 5.16
CA VAL A 106 9.28 5.03 5.31
C VAL A 106 8.54 6.34 5.65
N ALA A 107 9.10 7.15 6.54
CA ALA A 107 8.53 8.46 6.88
C ALA A 107 8.51 9.40 5.67
N LEU A 108 9.55 9.40 4.83
CA LEU A 108 9.58 10.16 3.58
C LEU A 108 8.51 9.68 2.60
N LEU A 109 8.32 8.36 2.45
CA LEU A 109 7.27 7.82 1.58
C LEU A 109 5.87 8.21 2.07
N VAL A 110 5.60 8.04 3.37
CA VAL A 110 4.31 8.42 3.98
C VAL A 110 4.09 9.93 3.89
N GLY A 111 5.13 10.72 4.16
CA GLY A 111 5.11 12.18 4.05
C GLY A 111 4.85 12.64 2.62
N ALA A 112 5.51 12.03 1.62
CA ALA A 112 5.27 12.31 0.21
C ALA A 112 3.82 11.97 -0.20
N ALA A 113 3.28 10.85 0.27
CA ALA A 113 1.88 10.49 0.02
C ALA A 113 0.91 11.50 0.65
N ALA A 114 1.15 11.90 1.91
CA ALA A 114 0.34 12.90 2.59
C ALA A 114 0.42 14.27 1.92
N LEU A 115 1.62 14.70 1.51
CA LEU A 115 1.85 15.96 0.80
C LEU A 115 1.20 15.97 -0.58
N LEU A 116 1.25 14.86 -1.33
CA LEU A 116 0.56 14.74 -2.61
C LEU A 116 -0.95 14.92 -2.43
N LEU A 117 -1.54 14.21 -1.47
CA LEU A 117 -2.97 14.30 -1.15
C LEU A 117 -3.35 15.71 -0.69
N ALA A 118 -2.52 16.35 0.15
CA ALA A 118 -2.72 17.74 0.56
C ALA A 118 -2.59 18.71 -0.62
N GLY A 119 -1.65 18.47 -1.55
CA GLY A 119 -1.46 19.26 -2.75
C GLY A 119 -2.72 19.29 -3.61
N VAL A 120 -3.32 18.13 -3.87
CA VAL A 120 -4.59 18.01 -4.62
C VAL A 120 -5.71 18.84 -3.98
N VAL A 121 -5.76 18.85 -2.64
CA VAL A 121 -6.75 19.60 -1.85
C VAL A 121 -6.53 21.12 -1.91
N ILE A 122 -5.27 21.58 -1.97
CA ILE A 122 -4.90 23.00 -1.93
C ILE A 122 -4.97 23.64 -3.32
N MET A 123 -4.69 22.88 -4.38
CA MET A 123 -4.73 23.41 -5.74
C MET A 123 -6.13 23.92 -6.08
N ALA A 124 -6.19 25.03 -6.83
CA ALA A 124 -7.44 25.65 -7.25
C ALA A 124 -8.39 24.61 -7.88
N PRO A 125 -9.70 24.65 -7.57
CA PRO A 125 -10.67 23.73 -8.15
C PRO A 125 -10.62 23.82 -9.67
N VAL A 126 -10.37 22.68 -10.30
CA VAL A 126 -10.10 22.58 -11.74
C VAL A 126 -11.28 23.01 -12.59
N THR A 127 -12.47 22.62 -12.15
CA THR A 127 -13.72 22.76 -12.90
C THR A 127 -14.76 23.40 -12.00
N ALA A 128 -14.47 24.58 -11.44
CA ALA A 128 -15.49 25.42 -10.79
C ALA A 128 -16.60 25.86 -11.77
N THR A 129 -16.53 25.47 -13.04
CA THR A 129 -17.50 25.76 -14.08
C THR A 129 -18.41 24.56 -14.40
N HIS A 130 -18.08 23.34 -13.96
CA HIS A 130 -18.90 22.16 -14.26
C HIS A 130 -19.87 21.85 -13.10
N PRO A 131 -21.18 21.67 -13.33
CA PRO A 131 -22.17 21.42 -12.27
C PRO A 131 -21.84 20.20 -11.39
N ALA A 132 -21.19 19.17 -11.97
CA ALA A 132 -20.80 17.97 -11.25
C ALA A 132 -19.83 18.24 -10.08
N SER A 133 -19.03 19.30 -10.19
CA SER A 133 -18.03 19.71 -9.20
C SER A 133 -18.65 20.25 -7.90
N PHE A 134 -19.92 20.67 -7.97
CA PHE A 134 -20.68 21.25 -6.85
C PHE A 134 -21.80 20.34 -6.35
N LEU A 135 -21.80 19.05 -6.66
CA LEU A 135 -22.89 18.14 -6.30
C LEU A 135 -23.03 17.88 -4.78
N ALA A 136 -22.34 18.62 -3.90
CA ALA A 136 -22.19 18.27 -2.49
C ALA A 136 -22.16 19.40 -1.42
N PRO A 137 -22.67 20.64 -1.59
CA PRO A 137 -22.87 21.51 -0.43
C PRO A 137 -24.03 20.99 0.43
N GLY A 138 -23.89 21.09 1.76
CA GLY A 138 -24.95 20.79 2.73
C GLY A 138 -25.14 19.32 3.08
N GLU A 139 -26.39 18.88 3.23
CA GLU A 139 -26.77 17.60 3.84
C GLU A 139 -26.22 16.35 3.13
N SER A 140 -25.94 16.45 1.82
CA SER A 140 -25.40 15.34 1.03
C SER A 140 -23.88 15.15 1.16
N PHE A 141 -23.18 16.12 1.77
CA PHE A 141 -21.72 16.12 1.89
C PHE A 141 -21.19 14.84 2.54
N PHE A 142 -21.68 14.53 3.75
CA PHE A 142 -21.20 13.39 4.53
C PHE A 142 -21.51 12.06 3.83
N ARG A 143 -22.70 11.92 3.27
CA ARG A 143 -23.10 10.72 2.53
C ARG A 143 -22.16 10.45 1.35
N ARG A 144 -21.84 11.48 0.57
CA ARG A 144 -20.93 11.35 -0.58
C ARG A 144 -19.49 11.09 -0.15
N ALA A 145 -18.99 11.82 0.84
CA ALA A 145 -17.64 11.62 1.36
C ALA A 145 -17.48 10.19 1.92
N LEU A 146 -18.48 9.70 2.67
CA LEU A 146 -18.47 8.35 3.22
C LEU A 146 -18.56 7.28 2.11
N SER A 147 -19.32 7.52 1.03
CA SER A 147 -19.34 6.59 -0.10
C SER A 147 -17.98 6.51 -0.81
N CYS A 148 -17.29 7.65 -1.02
CA CYS A 148 -15.96 7.67 -1.62
C CYS A 148 -14.92 7.01 -0.71
N PHE A 149 -14.97 7.28 0.60
CA PHE A 149 -14.13 6.61 1.59
C PHE A 149 -14.36 5.09 1.61
N GLY A 150 -15.63 4.66 1.64
CA GLY A 150 -16.01 3.25 1.67
C GLY A 150 -15.56 2.54 0.39
N PHE A 151 -15.89 3.10 -0.77
CA PHE A 151 -15.45 2.59 -2.07
C PHE A 151 -13.92 2.50 -2.15
N GLY A 152 -13.22 3.60 -1.87
CA GLY A 152 -11.76 3.65 -1.91
C GLY A 152 -11.11 2.69 -0.92
N SER A 153 -11.68 2.50 0.27
CA SER A 153 -11.19 1.53 1.25
C SER A 153 -11.31 0.09 0.73
N VAL A 154 -12.45 -0.28 0.13
CA VAL A 154 -12.62 -1.61 -0.50
C VAL A 154 -11.60 -1.81 -1.62
N VAL A 155 -11.44 -0.81 -2.49
CA VAL A 155 -10.47 -0.83 -3.59
C VAL A 155 -9.03 -0.93 -3.07
N ALA A 156 -8.69 -0.29 -1.95
CA ALA A 156 -7.36 -0.35 -1.34
C ALA A 156 -7.05 -1.72 -0.73
N LEU A 157 -8.03 -2.37 -0.09
CA LEU A 157 -7.84 -3.60 0.65
C LEU A 157 -7.46 -4.80 -0.24
N VAL A 158 -8.04 -4.90 -1.44
CA VAL A 158 -7.75 -5.99 -2.39
C VAL A 158 -6.27 -6.06 -2.79
N PRO A 159 -5.65 -5.00 -3.35
CA PRO A 159 -4.26 -5.01 -3.73
C PRO A 159 -3.34 -5.02 -2.50
N MET A 160 -3.73 -4.41 -1.37
CA MET A 160 -2.99 -4.55 -0.12
C MET A 160 -2.92 -5.99 0.38
N ALA A 161 -4.03 -6.73 0.34
CA ALA A 161 -4.05 -8.13 0.67
C ALA A 161 -3.08 -8.89 -0.24
N LEU A 162 -3.19 -8.70 -1.56
CA LEU A 162 -2.28 -9.32 -2.52
C LEU A 162 -0.80 -9.00 -2.20
N LEU A 163 -0.49 -7.75 -1.87
CA LEU A 163 0.84 -7.31 -1.46
C LEU A 163 1.36 -8.11 -0.25
N PHE A 164 0.55 -8.28 0.80
CA PHE A 164 0.92 -9.10 1.96
C PHE A 164 1.04 -10.61 1.65
N PHE A 165 0.28 -11.11 0.68
CA PHE A 165 0.38 -12.50 0.23
C PHE A 165 1.68 -12.75 -0.53
N VAL A 166 2.13 -11.82 -1.37
CA VAL A 166 3.37 -11.96 -2.16
C VAL A 166 4.64 -11.53 -1.41
N ALA A 167 4.50 -10.80 -0.29
CA ALA A 167 5.60 -10.33 0.53
C ALA A 167 6.27 -11.49 1.30
N ARG A 168 7.61 -11.54 1.26
CA ARG A 168 8.44 -12.55 1.95
C ARG A 168 8.80 -12.15 3.39
N GLN A 169 8.75 -10.86 3.69
CA GLN A 169 9.14 -10.35 5.01
C GLN A 169 8.03 -10.57 6.04
N ARG A 170 8.41 -10.64 7.32
CA ARG A 170 7.44 -10.66 8.42
C ARG A 170 6.78 -9.28 8.53
N PRO A 171 5.46 -9.21 8.75
CA PRO A 171 4.78 -7.93 8.88
C PRO A 171 5.27 -7.21 10.14
N ASP A 172 5.79 -6.00 9.97
CA ASP A 172 6.05 -5.03 11.03
C ASP A 172 5.33 -3.70 10.72
N VAL A 173 5.48 -2.70 11.59
CA VAL A 173 4.87 -1.37 11.39
C VAL A 173 5.31 -0.73 10.07
N ARG A 174 6.58 -0.91 9.66
CA ARG A 174 7.12 -0.30 8.44
C ARG A 174 6.51 -0.93 7.19
N HIS A 175 6.36 -2.25 7.18
CA HIS A 175 5.66 -2.99 6.15
C HIS A 175 4.17 -2.62 6.10
N GLY A 176 3.56 -2.41 7.27
CA GLY A 176 2.20 -1.90 7.36
C GLY A 176 2.04 -0.53 6.70
N LEU A 177 2.88 0.43 7.04
CA LEU A 177 2.82 1.79 6.48
C LEU A 177 3.08 1.83 4.98
N THR A 178 4.07 1.07 4.48
CA THR A 178 4.30 0.96 3.02
C THR A 178 3.11 0.33 2.30
N ALA A 179 2.47 -0.69 2.88
CA ALA A 179 1.26 -1.28 2.33
C ALA A 179 0.08 -0.29 2.34
N ALA A 180 -0.08 0.53 3.39
CA ALA A 180 -1.10 1.57 3.45
C ALA A 180 -0.93 2.60 2.34
N VAL A 181 0.31 3.07 2.08
CA VAL A 181 0.61 3.98 0.96
C VAL A 181 0.27 3.33 -0.38
N PHE A 182 0.66 2.08 -0.58
CA PHE A 182 0.36 1.33 -1.81
C PHE A 182 -1.16 1.23 -2.06
N GLY A 183 -1.92 0.78 -1.06
CA GLY A 183 -3.38 0.66 -1.18
C GLY A 183 -4.07 1.99 -1.37
N ALA A 184 -3.69 3.01 -0.59
CA ALA A 184 -4.27 4.34 -0.69
C ALA A 184 -3.97 4.99 -2.06
N ALA A 185 -2.78 4.80 -2.62
CA ALA A 185 -2.44 5.33 -3.94
C ALA A 185 -3.30 4.69 -5.05
N ILE A 186 -3.53 3.37 -5.01
CA ILE A 186 -4.41 2.68 -5.97
C ILE A 186 -5.88 3.13 -5.79
N ALA A 187 -6.34 3.26 -4.56
CA ALA A 187 -7.69 3.76 -4.28
C ALA A 187 -7.91 5.18 -4.77
N ASN A 188 -6.94 6.08 -4.53
CA ASN A 188 -7.01 7.45 -5.03
C ASN A 188 -6.90 7.51 -6.55
N PHE A 189 -6.13 6.62 -7.19
CA PHE A 189 -6.11 6.49 -8.64
C PHE A 189 -7.50 6.10 -9.17
N ALA A 190 -8.17 5.10 -8.58
CA ALA A 190 -9.53 4.72 -8.96
C ALA A 190 -10.54 5.86 -8.73
N LEU A 191 -10.41 6.58 -7.61
CA LEU A 191 -11.26 7.70 -7.27
C LEU A 191 -11.07 8.90 -8.22
N GLU A 192 -9.88 9.12 -8.76
CA GLU A 192 -9.60 10.20 -9.72
C GLU A 192 -10.38 10.01 -11.04
N TRP A 193 -10.63 8.76 -11.43
CA TRP A 193 -11.49 8.42 -12.57
C TRP A 193 -12.99 8.50 -12.26
N HIS A 194 -13.37 8.38 -10.99
CA HIS A 194 -14.75 8.17 -10.57
C HIS A 194 -15.43 9.40 -9.98
N CYS A 195 -14.72 10.17 -9.15
CA CYS A 195 -15.28 11.24 -8.34
C CYS A 195 -15.11 12.61 -9.02
N PRO A 196 -16.20 13.31 -9.38
CA PRO A 196 -16.11 14.67 -9.91
C PRO A 196 -16.05 15.75 -8.81
N VAL A 197 -16.19 15.39 -7.54
CA VAL A 197 -16.35 16.38 -6.45
C VAL A 197 -14.99 16.93 -6.02
N VAL A 198 -14.77 18.22 -6.24
CA VAL A 198 -13.52 18.93 -5.96
C VAL A 198 -13.53 19.70 -4.63
N ALA A 199 -14.63 19.64 -3.87
CA ALA A 199 -14.74 20.34 -2.60
C ALA A 199 -13.68 19.86 -1.60
N THR A 200 -12.90 20.78 -1.03
CA THR A 200 -11.79 20.50 -0.09
C THR A 200 -12.19 19.53 1.02
N GLY A 201 -13.33 19.76 1.67
CA GLY A 201 -13.81 18.87 2.73
C GLY A 201 -14.08 17.44 2.24
N HIS A 202 -14.56 17.28 1.00
CA HIS A 202 -14.87 15.99 0.42
C HIS A 202 -13.58 15.23 0.10
N LEU A 203 -12.59 15.93 -0.48
CA LEU A 203 -11.28 15.34 -0.74
C LEU A 203 -10.58 14.95 0.57
N LEU A 204 -10.67 15.76 1.62
CA LEU A 204 -10.10 15.39 2.92
C LEU A 204 -10.82 14.20 3.57
N ALA A 205 -12.15 14.25 3.65
CA ALA A 205 -12.94 13.23 4.36
C ALA A 205 -13.13 11.94 3.57
N GLY A 206 -13.17 11.99 2.23
CA GLY A 206 -13.44 10.87 1.35
C GLY A 206 -12.21 10.25 0.70
N HIS A 207 -11.16 11.03 0.43
CA HIS A 207 -9.98 10.58 -0.33
C HIS A 207 -8.74 10.48 0.57
N ALA A 208 -8.35 11.59 1.20
CA ALA A 208 -7.12 11.64 2.01
C ALA A 208 -7.22 10.78 3.28
N SER A 209 -8.41 10.72 3.88
CA SER A 209 -8.71 9.89 5.06
C SER A 209 -8.45 8.40 4.86
N ILE A 210 -8.46 7.89 3.62
CA ILE A 210 -8.17 6.48 3.31
C ILE A 210 -6.76 6.12 3.76
N LEU A 211 -5.75 6.95 3.42
CA LEU A 211 -4.37 6.73 3.83
C LEU A 211 -4.25 6.71 5.37
N LEU A 212 -4.87 7.69 6.02
CA LEU A 212 -4.81 7.84 7.48
C LEU A 212 -5.46 6.66 8.20
N ALA A 213 -6.64 6.22 7.75
CA ALA A 213 -7.36 5.09 8.31
C ALA A 213 -6.54 3.79 8.16
N LEU A 214 -6.01 3.51 6.97
CA LEU A 214 -5.21 2.32 6.71
C LEU A 214 -3.91 2.32 7.53
N ALA A 215 -3.20 3.46 7.58
CA ALA A 215 -1.98 3.61 8.35
C ALA A 215 -2.21 3.41 9.86
N ALA A 216 -3.31 3.98 10.39
CA ALA A 216 -3.70 3.83 11.78
C ALA A 216 -4.02 2.36 12.11
N VAL A 217 -4.91 1.73 11.34
CA VAL A 217 -5.31 0.32 11.53
C VAL A 217 -4.09 -0.60 11.53
N LEU A 218 -3.18 -0.45 10.57
CA LEU A 218 -1.99 -1.31 10.49
C LEU A 218 -0.99 -1.06 11.60
N THR A 219 -0.85 0.19 12.05
CA THR A 219 0.01 0.54 13.18
C THR A 219 -0.54 -0.05 14.48
N PHE A 220 -1.84 0.06 14.73
CA PHE A 220 -2.49 -0.57 15.89
C PHE A 220 -2.40 -2.10 15.84
N ALA A 221 -2.71 -2.70 14.68
CA ALA A 221 -2.67 -4.15 14.51
C ALA A 221 -1.27 -4.74 14.70
N THR A 222 -0.22 -4.03 14.29
CA THR A 222 1.17 -4.47 14.48
C THR A 222 1.67 -4.22 15.90
N ALA A 223 1.30 -3.09 16.53
CA ALA A 223 1.61 -2.80 17.93
C ALA A 223 0.96 -3.81 18.89
N ALA A 224 -0.29 -4.22 18.62
CA ALA A 224 -0.99 -5.24 19.41
C ALA A 224 -0.27 -6.59 19.39
N ARG A 225 0.21 -7.04 18.22
CA ARG A 225 0.96 -8.30 18.09
C ARG A 225 2.29 -8.31 18.84
N GLY A 226 2.97 -7.16 18.90
CA GLY A 226 4.25 -7.03 19.62
C GLY A 226 4.14 -7.31 21.12
N ARG A 227 2.99 -7.00 21.75
CA ARG A 227 2.78 -7.20 23.19
C ARG A 227 2.66 -8.67 23.58
N HIS A 228 2.19 -9.52 22.67
CA HIS A 228 1.99 -10.95 22.94
C HIS A 228 3.27 -11.80 22.81
N HIS A 229 4.36 -11.21 22.31
CA HIS A 229 5.64 -11.90 22.14
C HIS A 229 6.74 -11.40 23.07
N ALA A 230 6.41 -10.56 24.06
CA ALA A 230 7.35 -10.26 25.13
C ALA A 230 7.59 -11.57 25.91
N PRO A 231 8.82 -12.12 25.91
CA PRO A 231 9.12 -13.33 26.66
C PRO A 231 8.79 -13.04 28.12
N THR A 232 7.86 -13.80 28.70
CA THR A 232 7.70 -13.84 30.16
C THR A 232 9.02 -14.35 30.72
N THR A 233 9.89 -13.42 31.11
CA THR A 233 11.06 -13.70 31.93
C THR A 233 10.54 -14.32 33.22
N ARG A 234 10.50 -15.66 33.26
CA ARG A 234 10.35 -16.39 34.51
C ARG A 234 11.63 -16.15 35.29
N THR A 235 11.55 -15.21 36.23
CA THR A 235 12.47 -15.10 37.36
C THR A 235 12.37 -16.33 38.24
#